data_AF-A0AAU1GA96-F1
#
_entry.id   AF-A0AAU1GA96-F1
#
_cell.length_a   1.000
_cell.length_b   1.000
_cell.length_c   1.000
_cell.angle_alpha   90.00
_cell.angle_beta   90.00
_cell.angle_gamma   90.00
#
_symmetry.space_group_name_H-M   'P 1'
#
loop_
_entity.id
_entity.type
_entity.pdbx_description
1 polymer ?
#
loop_
_entity_poly.entity_id
_entity_poly.type
_entity_poly.pdbx_seq_one_letter_code
_entity_poly.pdbx_strand_id
1 'polypeptide(L)'
;MRAYRAVAGAVLCAVVLAGCGASGSGSGDDAPPTSPSRAPAPSGAASPTAGKPPSADQTLVRVTRTGGFAGQTHSLVVKDDGSWTRLDGGAKPEGTGKLSEAELAALRTALREADFAGLPRIATGGPTIYDGFSYEFVHGGFEVAGAEGSLAPALGKVLAALPPFTQ
;
A
#
# COMPACT_ATOMS: atom_id res chain seq x y z
N MET A 1 7.09 0.71 -32.32
CA MET A 1 8.56 0.66 -32.23
C MET A 1 9.08 2.04 -31.83
N ARG A 2 9.38 2.26 -30.54
CA ARG A 2 10.06 3.45 -30.03
C ARG A 2 10.99 3.05 -28.89
N ALA A 3 12.22 3.55 -28.97
CA ALA A 3 13.42 3.03 -28.36
C ALA A 3 13.57 3.41 -26.87
N TYR A 4 13.97 2.45 -26.05
CA TYR A 4 14.42 2.67 -24.67
C TYR A 4 15.88 3.12 -24.67
N ARG A 5 16.16 4.29 -24.09
CA ARG A 5 17.53 4.72 -23.76
C ARG A 5 17.87 4.20 -22.37
N ALA A 6 18.79 3.24 -22.33
CA ALA A 6 19.43 2.75 -21.11
C ALA A 6 20.40 3.80 -20.55
N VAL A 7 20.36 4.03 -19.23
CA VAL A 7 21.46 4.66 -18.51
C VAL A 7 21.77 3.77 -17.30
N ALA A 8 22.85 3.00 -17.45
CA ALA A 8 23.48 2.26 -16.39
C ALA A 8 24.32 3.22 -15.54
N GLY A 9 24.12 3.21 -14.22
CA GLY A 9 24.93 3.96 -13.26
C GLY A 9 25.28 3.05 -12.09
N ALA A 10 26.43 2.40 -12.17
CA ALA A 10 27.02 1.66 -11.06
C ALA A 10 27.56 2.62 -10.00
N VAL A 11 27.26 2.39 -8.73
CA VAL A 11 28.04 2.96 -7.62
C VAL A 11 28.30 1.86 -6.59
N LEU A 12 29.54 1.38 -6.62
CA LEU A 12 30.26 0.72 -5.54
C LEU A 12 30.40 1.67 -4.34
N CYS A 13 30.27 1.16 -3.11
CA CYS A 13 31.25 1.44 -2.04
C CYS A 13 31.02 0.54 -0.83
N ALA A 14 32.13 -0.01 -0.35
CA ALA A 14 32.26 -0.94 0.75
C ALA A 14 32.55 -0.22 2.08
N VAL A 15 32.63 -1.02 3.14
CA VAL A 15 33.54 -0.93 4.30
C VAL A 15 32.84 -0.92 5.68
N VAL A 16 33.08 -2.06 6.33
CA VAL A 16 33.03 -2.51 7.73
C VAL A 16 33.46 -1.46 8.77
N LEU A 17 32.82 -1.45 9.94
CA LEU A 17 33.50 -1.14 11.22
C LEU A 17 32.86 -1.90 12.39
N ALA A 18 33.74 -2.60 13.11
CA ALA A 18 33.50 -3.36 14.32
C ALA A 18 33.28 -2.46 15.54
N GLY A 19 32.60 -3.00 16.57
CA GLY A 19 32.53 -2.39 17.90
C GLY A 19 32.19 -3.44 18.95
N CYS A 20 33.14 -3.73 19.83
CA CYS A 20 33.15 -4.79 20.83
C CYS A 20 32.87 -4.22 22.23
N GLY A 21 32.08 -4.95 23.03
CA GLY A 21 32.35 -5.24 24.46
C GLY A 21 32.05 -4.18 25.53
N ALA A 22 31.21 -4.56 26.50
CA ALA A 22 31.50 -4.38 27.94
C ALA A 22 30.64 -5.34 28.78
N SER A 23 31.30 -6.31 29.41
CA SER A 23 30.74 -7.19 30.45
C SER A 23 30.61 -6.43 31.77
N GLY A 24 29.52 -6.65 32.50
CA GLY A 24 29.36 -6.20 33.88
C GLY A 24 28.41 -7.12 34.64
N SER A 25 28.99 -8.06 35.40
CA SER A 25 28.27 -8.94 36.33
C SER A 25 28.13 -8.24 37.68
N GLY A 26 26.93 -8.20 38.23
CA GLY A 26 26.67 -7.82 39.62
C GLY A 26 25.48 -8.62 40.16
N SER A 27 25.75 -9.56 41.05
CA SER A 27 24.77 -10.37 41.77
C SER A 27 24.24 -9.63 43.00
N GLY A 28 22.95 -9.78 43.31
CA GLY A 28 22.35 -9.37 44.58
C GLY A 28 20.82 -9.51 44.55
N ASP A 29 20.33 -10.59 45.15
CA ASP A 29 18.95 -11.06 45.29
C ASP A 29 18.23 -10.35 46.47
N ASP A 30 16.98 -9.91 46.29
CA ASP A 30 15.90 -9.97 47.30
C ASP A 30 14.52 -9.65 46.67
N ALA A 31 13.45 -10.24 47.19
CA ALA A 31 12.29 -10.72 46.45
C ALA A 31 10.99 -9.85 46.59
N PRO A 32 9.76 -10.32 46.26
CA PRO A 32 8.82 -9.66 45.34
C PRO A 32 7.64 -8.94 46.07
N PRO A 33 6.69 -8.23 45.38
CA PRO A 33 5.51 -8.93 44.83
C PRO A 33 4.78 -8.27 43.60
N THR A 34 3.77 -8.97 43.09
CA THR A 34 2.58 -8.55 42.30
C THR A 34 2.61 -8.38 40.75
N SER A 35 1.64 -9.08 40.12
CA SER A 35 1.18 -9.23 38.71
C SER A 35 1.01 -7.95 37.84
N PRO A 36 0.64 -8.01 36.53
CA PRO A 36 0.62 -9.12 35.56
C PRO A 36 1.55 -8.88 34.34
N SER A 37 1.82 -9.97 33.61
CA SER A 37 2.64 -10.00 32.39
C SER A 37 1.99 -9.22 31.23
N ARG A 38 2.57 -8.09 30.87
CA ARG A 38 2.26 -7.32 29.66
C ARG A 38 3.19 -7.79 28.55
N ALA A 39 2.64 -8.50 27.57
CA ALA A 39 3.38 -8.85 26.35
C ALA A 39 3.87 -7.57 25.63
N PRO A 40 5.08 -7.58 25.03
CA PRO A 40 5.61 -6.43 24.31
C PRO A 40 4.83 -6.19 23.02
N ALA A 41 4.47 -4.92 22.81
CA ALA A 41 3.86 -4.41 21.59
C ALA A 41 4.84 -4.53 20.40
N PRO A 42 4.36 -4.81 19.17
CA PRO A 42 5.19 -4.69 17.99
C PRO A 42 5.55 -3.22 17.76
N SER A 43 6.83 -2.91 17.87
CA SER A 43 7.43 -1.66 17.42
C SER A 43 7.38 -1.57 15.90
N GLY A 44 6.98 -0.40 15.38
CA GLY A 44 7.60 0.14 14.17
C GLY A 44 6.74 0.30 12.92
N ALA A 45 5.48 0.73 13.01
CA ALA A 45 4.87 1.47 11.90
C ALA A 45 5.30 2.94 12.01
N ALA A 46 6.38 3.29 11.32
CA ALA A 46 6.74 4.69 11.12
C ALA A 46 5.56 5.40 10.44
N SER A 47 4.88 6.28 11.19
CA SER A 47 3.89 7.18 10.62
C SER A 47 4.64 8.28 9.87
N PRO A 48 4.54 8.41 8.53
CA PRO A 48 4.93 9.65 7.90
C PRO A 48 3.89 10.70 8.31
N THR A 49 4.34 11.73 9.03
CA THR A 49 3.68 13.04 9.00
C THR A 49 3.79 13.54 7.56
N ALA A 50 2.79 13.19 6.75
CA ALA A 50 2.59 13.70 5.41
C ALA A 50 1.23 14.41 5.41
N GLY A 51 1.16 15.56 4.73
CA GLY A 51 0.07 16.52 4.79
C GLY A 51 -1.31 15.85 4.76
N LYS A 52 -2.22 16.43 5.56
CA LYS A 52 -3.62 16.01 5.77
C LYS A 52 -4.10 15.07 4.65
N PRO A 53 -4.34 13.78 4.93
CA PRO A 53 -4.93 12.89 3.94
C PRO A 53 -6.20 13.56 3.41
N PRO A 54 -6.51 13.45 2.11
CA PRO A 54 -7.76 13.98 1.58
C PRO A 54 -8.88 13.51 2.50
N SER A 55 -9.66 14.44 3.05
CA SER A 55 -10.73 14.10 3.99
C SER A 55 -11.52 12.93 3.43
N ALA A 56 -11.64 11.85 4.21
CA ALA A 56 -12.28 10.61 3.78
C ALA A 56 -13.67 10.87 3.18
N ASP A 57 -14.33 11.94 3.64
CA ASP A 57 -15.64 12.41 3.17
C ASP A 57 -15.72 12.81 1.68
N GLN A 58 -14.58 12.98 0.99
CA GLN A 58 -14.55 13.32 -0.44
C GLN A 58 -13.86 12.25 -1.30
N THR A 59 -13.31 11.21 -0.67
CA THR A 59 -12.60 10.15 -1.38
C THR A 59 -13.60 9.09 -1.82
N LEU A 60 -13.72 8.91 -3.14
CA LEU A 60 -14.53 7.84 -3.70
C LEU A 60 -13.83 6.50 -3.47
N VAL A 61 -12.57 6.38 -3.87
CA VAL A 61 -11.78 5.16 -3.68
C VAL A 61 -10.31 5.50 -3.56
N ARG A 62 -9.61 4.79 -2.67
CA ARG A 62 -8.15 4.73 -2.65
C ARG A 62 -7.73 3.31 -3.00
N VAL A 63 -6.76 3.17 -3.92
CA VAL A 63 -6.14 1.89 -4.22
C VAL A 63 -4.64 2.02 -4.08
N THR A 64 -4.02 1.14 -3.29
CA THR A 64 -2.57 1.00 -3.17
C THR A 64 -2.15 -0.24 -3.94
N ARG A 65 -1.14 -0.11 -4.80
CA ARG A 65 -0.52 -1.22 -5.52
C ARG A 65 0.94 -1.32 -5.10
N THR A 66 1.35 -2.50 -4.65
CA THR A 66 2.74 -2.80 -4.27
C THR A 66 3.20 -4.05 -5.00
N GLY A 67 4.44 -4.05 -5.48
CA GLY A 67 5.07 -5.24 -6.06
C GLY A 67 5.65 -4.98 -7.45
N GLY A 68 5.57 -5.99 -8.30
CA GLY A 68 6.33 -6.02 -9.55
C GLY A 68 7.82 -6.29 -9.28
N PHE A 69 8.59 -6.38 -10.36
CA PHE A 69 10.02 -6.73 -10.31
C PHE A 69 10.87 -5.85 -9.38
N ALA A 70 10.53 -4.57 -9.24
CA ALA A 70 11.25 -3.61 -8.40
C ALA A 70 10.61 -3.38 -7.02
N GLY A 71 9.49 -4.04 -6.71
CA GLY A 71 8.80 -3.90 -5.42
C GLY A 71 8.25 -2.49 -5.14
N GLN A 72 7.91 -1.72 -6.18
CA GLN A 72 7.47 -0.34 -6.01
C GLN A 72 6.05 -0.28 -5.45
N THR A 73 5.80 0.76 -4.64
CA THR A 73 4.47 1.07 -4.11
C THR A 73 3.98 2.36 -4.74
N HIS A 74 2.76 2.33 -5.25
CA HIS A 74 2.05 3.51 -5.73
C HIS A 74 0.62 3.48 -5.22
N SER A 75 0.11 4.65 -4.83
CA SER A 75 -1.29 4.79 -4.44
C SER A 75 -2.02 5.67 -5.44
N LEU A 76 -3.27 5.35 -5.69
CA LEU A 76 -4.17 6.17 -6.47
C LEU A 76 -5.36 6.55 -5.61
N VAL A 77 -5.60 7.84 -5.46
CA VAL A 77 -6.76 8.38 -4.76
C VAL A 77 -7.67 9.02 -5.79
N VAL A 78 -8.90 8.54 -5.90
CA VAL A 78 -9.94 9.11 -6.75
C VAL A 78 -11.01 9.71 -5.86
N LYS A 79 -11.37 10.97 -6.12
CA LYS A 79 -12.43 11.70 -5.44
C LYS A 79 -13.78 11.48 -6.11
N ASP A 80 -14.85 11.84 -5.41
CA ASP A 80 -16.21 11.69 -5.93
C ASP A 80 -16.48 12.52 -7.21
N ASP A 81 -15.78 13.64 -7.39
CA ASP A 81 -15.86 14.47 -8.60
C ASP A 81 -15.03 13.92 -9.79
N GLY A 82 -14.39 12.76 -9.61
CA GLY A 82 -13.52 12.12 -10.60
C GLY A 82 -12.11 12.71 -10.67
N SER A 83 -11.79 13.73 -9.86
CA SER A 83 -10.40 14.19 -9.73
C SER A 83 -9.58 13.12 -9.06
N TRP A 84 -8.40 12.83 -9.60
CA TRP A 84 -7.52 11.79 -9.08
C TRP A 84 -6.11 12.29 -8.86
N THR A 85 -5.44 11.67 -7.89
CA THR A 85 -4.04 11.91 -7.56
C THR A 85 -3.33 10.57 -7.43
N ARG A 86 -2.21 10.42 -8.13
CA ARG A 86 -1.23 9.37 -7.91
C ARG A 86 -0.21 9.80 -6.88
N LEU A 87 0.12 8.88 -5.99
CA LEU A 87 1.11 9.05 -4.95
C LEU A 87 2.19 7.98 -5.10
N ASP A 88 3.45 8.35 -4.85
CA ASP A 88 4.55 7.40 -4.69
C ASP A 88 4.45 6.62 -3.36
N GLY A 89 5.41 5.72 -3.12
CA GLY A 89 5.50 4.96 -1.87
C GLY A 89 5.73 5.81 -0.62
N GLY A 90 6.15 7.07 -0.78
CA GLY A 90 6.28 8.07 0.28
C GLY A 90 5.05 8.99 0.42
N ALA A 91 3.95 8.65 -0.24
CA ALA A 91 2.71 9.44 -0.32
C ALA A 91 2.89 10.84 -0.96
N LYS A 92 3.93 11.04 -1.77
CA LYS A 92 4.13 12.30 -2.51
C LYS A 92 3.37 12.25 -3.84
N PRO A 93 2.71 13.34 -4.24
CA PRO A 93 2.00 13.38 -5.52
C PRO A 93 2.98 13.29 -6.70
N GLU A 94 2.79 12.27 -7.54
CA GLU A 94 3.55 12.06 -8.79
C GLU A 94 2.75 12.40 -10.04
N GLY A 95 1.43 12.56 -9.90
CA GLY A 95 0.58 12.97 -11.01
C GLY A 95 -0.85 13.19 -10.57
N THR A 96 -1.55 14.02 -11.31
CA THR A 96 -2.95 14.33 -11.08
C THR A 96 -3.68 14.42 -12.40
N GLY A 97 -4.99 14.24 -12.33
CA GLY A 97 -5.86 14.50 -13.47
C GLY A 97 -7.31 14.36 -13.07
N LYS A 98 -8.15 14.17 -14.08
CA LYS A 98 -9.58 14.03 -13.90
C LYS A 98 -10.10 12.95 -14.83
N LEU A 99 -10.97 12.08 -14.32
CA LEU A 99 -11.73 11.16 -15.14
C LEU A 99 -12.76 11.92 -15.97
N SER A 100 -13.01 11.48 -17.20
CA SER A 100 -14.20 11.89 -17.93
C SER A 100 -15.46 11.41 -17.19
N GLU A 101 -16.60 12.02 -17.49
CA GLU A 101 -17.88 11.65 -16.87
C GLU A 101 -18.23 10.17 -17.12
N ALA A 102 -17.95 9.68 -18.32
CA ALA A 102 -18.16 8.28 -18.69
C ALA A 102 -17.27 7.32 -17.88
N GLU A 103 -15.98 7.65 -17.72
CA GLU A 103 -15.06 6.83 -16.92
C GLU A 103 -15.43 6.85 -15.44
N LEU A 104 -15.81 8.01 -14.91
CA LEU A 104 -16.28 8.13 -13.53
C LEU A 104 -17.56 7.32 -13.29
N ALA A 105 -18.52 7.35 -14.23
CA ALA A 105 -19.73 6.54 -14.16
C ALA A 105 -19.43 5.03 -14.21
N ALA A 106 -18.47 4.62 -15.05
CA ALA A 106 -17.99 3.24 -15.12
C ALA A 106 -17.33 2.82 -13.81
N LEU A 107 -16.46 3.65 -13.24
CA LEU A 107 -15.81 3.40 -11.95
C LEU A 107 -16.84 3.26 -10.82
N ARG A 108 -17.80 4.18 -10.72
CA ARG A 108 -18.89 4.10 -9.72
C ARG A 108 -19.75 2.85 -9.88
N THR A 109 -19.99 2.43 -11.12
CA THR A 109 -20.72 1.19 -11.39
C THR A 109 -19.91 -0.03 -10.95
N ALA A 110 -18.63 -0.10 -11.29
CA ALA A 110 -17.74 -1.18 -10.86
C ALA A 110 -17.60 -1.24 -9.32
N LEU A 111 -17.51 -0.10 -8.64
CA LEU A 111 -17.45 -0.04 -7.17
C LEU A 111 -18.72 -0.56 -6.51
N ARG A 112 -19.90 -0.27 -7.08
CA ARG A 112 -21.18 -0.82 -6.61
C ARG A 112 -21.28 -2.32 -6.87
N GLU A 113 -20.88 -2.78 -8.06
CA GLU A 113 -20.87 -4.21 -8.42
C GLU A 113 -19.88 -5.01 -7.58
N ALA A 114 -18.81 -4.38 -7.09
CA ALA A 114 -17.81 -5.03 -6.25
C ALA A 114 -18.31 -5.37 -4.85
N ASP A 115 -19.37 -4.68 -4.36
CA ASP A 115 -19.98 -4.90 -3.06
C ASP A 115 -18.94 -5.13 -1.94
N PHE A 116 -18.14 -4.10 -1.68
CA PHE A 116 -17.04 -4.18 -0.70
C PHE A 116 -17.47 -4.66 0.69
N ALA A 117 -18.74 -4.48 1.06
CA ALA A 117 -19.30 -4.96 2.32
C ALA A 117 -19.42 -6.49 2.37
N GLY A 118 -19.62 -7.15 1.24
CA GLY A 118 -19.71 -8.60 1.10
C GLY A 118 -18.36 -9.30 0.87
N LEU A 119 -17.30 -8.54 0.58
CA LEU A 119 -15.98 -9.10 0.31
C LEU A 119 -15.21 -9.43 1.61
N PRO A 120 -14.37 -10.49 1.61
CA PRO A 120 -13.44 -10.71 2.71
C PRO A 120 -12.41 -9.58 2.75
N ARG A 121 -12.04 -9.16 3.96
CA ARG A 121 -11.01 -8.12 4.15
C ARG A 121 -9.67 -8.50 3.50
N ILE A 122 -9.31 -9.78 3.51
CA ILE A 122 -8.13 -10.29 2.83
C ILE A 122 -8.57 -11.36 1.82
N ALA A 123 -8.45 -11.05 0.54
CA ALA A 123 -8.73 -11.97 -0.55
C ALA A 123 -7.58 -12.99 -0.67
N THR A 124 -7.95 -14.27 -0.67
CA THR A 124 -7.01 -15.41 -0.67
C THR A 124 -7.53 -16.52 -1.57
N GLY A 125 -6.73 -17.57 -1.78
CA GLY A 125 -7.15 -18.78 -2.51
C GLY A 125 -6.91 -18.72 -4.02
N GLY A 126 -6.35 -17.63 -4.54
CA GLY A 126 -5.91 -17.54 -5.93
C GLY A 126 -4.51 -18.12 -6.16
N PRO A 127 -4.11 -18.34 -7.42
CA PRO A 127 -2.76 -18.76 -7.75
C PRO A 127 -1.71 -17.73 -7.32
N THR A 128 -0.55 -18.22 -6.89
CA THR A 128 0.62 -17.37 -6.67
C THR A 128 1.16 -16.88 -8.01
N ILE A 129 1.21 -15.56 -8.17
CA ILE A 129 1.84 -14.90 -9.32
C ILE A 129 3.21 -14.42 -8.85
N TYR A 130 4.28 -15.04 -9.36
CA TYR A 130 5.64 -14.59 -9.10
C TYR A 130 5.84 -13.19 -9.69
N ASP A 131 6.46 -12.31 -8.91
CA ASP A 131 6.59 -10.88 -9.21
C ASP A 131 5.25 -10.17 -9.46
N GLY A 132 4.15 -10.75 -8.98
CA GLY A 132 2.83 -10.16 -9.07
C GLY A 132 2.67 -8.93 -8.19
N PHE A 133 1.56 -8.23 -8.38
CA PHE A 133 1.18 -7.12 -7.52
C PHE A 133 0.31 -7.58 -6.37
N SER A 134 0.42 -6.87 -5.25
CA SER A 134 -0.56 -6.86 -4.16
C SER A 134 -1.31 -5.55 -4.19
N TYR A 135 -2.60 -5.61 -3.88
CA TYR A 135 -3.50 -4.48 -3.92
C TYR A 135 -4.19 -4.32 -2.58
N GLU A 136 -4.41 -3.07 -2.18
CA GLU A 136 -5.28 -2.67 -1.08
C GLU A 136 -6.28 -1.66 -1.63
N PHE A 137 -7.57 -1.95 -1.45
CA PHE A 137 -8.68 -1.09 -1.88
C PHE A 137 -9.39 -0.55 -0.65
N VAL A 138 -9.66 0.76 -0.63
CA VAL A 138 -10.47 1.41 0.39
C VAL A 138 -11.60 2.18 -0.28
N HIS A 139 -12.83 1.79 0.05
CA HIS A 139 -14.05 2.38 -0.49
C HIS A 139 -15.17 2.34 0.55
N GLY A 140 -15.83 3.48 0.81
CA GLY A 140 -17.02 3.51 1.68
C GLY A 140 -16.79 3.00 3.11
N GLY A 141 -15.56 3.12 3.63
CA GLY A 141 -15.19 2.60 4.96
C GLY A 141 -14.80 1.12 4.99
N PHE A 142 -14.90 0.40 3.87
CA PHE A 142 -14.44 -0.97 3.72
C PHE A 142 -13.03 -1.00 3.15
N GLU A 143 -12.25 -1.96 3.62
CA GLU A 143 -10.88 -2.21 3.18
C GLU A 143 -10.78 -3.67 2.74
N VAL A 144 -10.27 -3.88 1.52
CA VAL A 144 -10.04 -5.20 0.96
C VAL A 144 -8.64 -5.25 0.38
N ALA A 145 -7.84 -6.23 0.80
CA ALA A 145 -6.49 -6.42 0.27
C ALA A 145 -6.32 -7.81 -0.32
N GLY A 146 -5.43 -7.97 -1.30
CA GLY A 146 -5.15 -9.27 -1.91
C GLY A 146 -4.05 -9.22 -2.96
N ALA A 147 -3.42 -10.36 -3.19
CA ALA A 147 -2.53 -10.56 -4.33
C ALA A 147 -3.35 -10.60 -5.63
N GLU A 148 -2.75 -10.17 -6.74
CA GLU A 148 -3.38 -10.11 -8.06
C GLU A 148 -4.14 -11.40 -8.43
N GLY A 149 -3.53 -12.57 -8.21
CA GLY A 149 -4.15 -13.86 -8.49
C GLY A 149 -5.35 -14.19 -7.59
N SER A 150 -5.47 -13.56 -6.41
CA SER A 150 -6.53 -13.81 -5.43
C SER A 150 -7.66 -12.78 -5.49
N LEU A 151 -7.57 -11.74 -6.34
CA LEU A 151 -8.61 -10.72 -6.43
C LEU A 151 -9.91 -11.28 -6.99
N ALA A 152 -11.03 -10.90 -6.38
CA ALA A 152 -12.34 -11.18 -6.95
C ALA A 152 -12.47 -10.52 -8.33
N PRO A 153 -13.17 -11.14 -9.30
CA PRO A 153 -13.34 -10.57 -10.64
C PRO A 153 -13.89 -9.14 -10.64
N ALA A 154 -14.74 -8.81 -9.67
CA ALA A 154 -15.29 -7.46 -9.53
C ALA A 154 -14.23 -6.41 -9.14
N LEU A 155 -13.25 -6.76 -8.29
CA LEU A 155 -12.10 -5.87 -8.01
C LEU A 155 -11.21 -5.69 -9.25
N GLY A 156 -11.11 -6.71 -10.10
CA GLY A 156 -10.46 -6.59 -11.42
C GLY A 156 -11.15 -5.55 -12.31
N LYS A 157 -12.49 -5.50 -12.33
CA LYS A 157 -13.24 -4.46 -13.05
C LYS A 157 -12.97 -3.06 -12.48
N VAL A 158 -12.88 -2.93 -11.15
CA VAL A 158 -12.51 -1.66 -10.51
C VAL A 158 -11.13 -1.23 -10.97
N LEU A 159 -10.13 -2.11 -10.97
CA LEU A 159 -8.78 -1.81 -11.47
C LEU A 159 -8.78 -1.36 -12.94
N ALA A 160 -9.59 -1.98 -13.79
CA ALA A 160 -9.70 -1.61 -15.20
C ALA A 160 -10.37 -0.23 -15.42
N ALA A 161 -11.21 0.22 -14.48
CA ALA A 161 -11.87 1.52 -14.53
C ALA A 161 -11.04 2.66 -13.90
N LEU A 162 -9.89 2.34 -13.30
CA LEU A 162 -9.00 3.34 -12.71
C LEU A 162 -8.00 3.87 -13.74
N PRO A 163 -7.57 5.14 -13.60
CA PRO A 163 -6.42 5.63 -14.34
C PRO A 163 -5.15 4.83 -13.98
N PRO A 164 -4.13 4.82 -14.85
CA PRO A 164 -2.91 4.05 -14.60
C PRO A 164 -2.16 4.58 -13.38
N PHE A 165 -1.58 3.67 -12.60
CA PHE A 165 -0.81 3.95 -11.38
C PHE A 165 0.55 4.60 -11.64
N THR A 166 1.07 4.50 -12.86
CA THR A 166 2.38 5.02 -13.30
C THR A 166 2.24 5.65 -14.68
N GLN A 167 3.19 6.52 -15.05
CA GLN A 167 3.28 7.13 -16.38
C GLN A 167 4.03 6.24 -17.37
#